data_AF-A0A8G0KWE5-F1
#
_entry.id   AF-A0A8G0KWE5-F1
#
_cell.length_a   1.000
_cell.length_b   1.000
_cell.length_c   1.000
_cell.angle_alpha   90.00
_cell.angle_beta   90.00
_cell.angle_gamma   90.00
#
_symmetry.space_group_name_H-M   'P 1'
#
loop_
_entity.id
_entity.type
_entity.pdbx_description
1 polymer ?
#
loop_
_entity_poly.entity_id
_entity_poly.type
_entity_poly.pdbx_seq_one_letter_code
_entity_poly.pdbx_strand_id
1 'polypeptide(L)'
;MMESQELYVKWQRSLNTPDITLGGSYDQAGGAFKNQVNLTFALPLPLWRQNKGNVAVAKAQLEQSKTNLAYKKQELENSLDVAYLIWQQQMQQYKGITSDMKQDLEKVYEGILSNFQKEILTFLNLRTF
;
A
#
# COMPACT_ATOMS: atom_id res chain seq x y z
N MET A 1 -0.42 -12.71 -0.09
CA MET A 1 -0.90 -12.68 -1.50
C MET A 1 0.25 -12.86 -2.50
N MET A 2 1.33 -12.09 -2.41
CA MET A 2 2.48 -12.21 -3.33
C MET A 2 3.18 -13.58 -3.25
N GLU A 3 3.43 -14.09 -2.04
CA GLU A 3 3.98 -15.44 -1.82
C GLU A 3 3.12 -16.54 -2.45
N SER A 4 1.78 -16.41 -2.38
CA SER A 4 0.87 -17.35 -3.03
C SER A 4 0.99 -17.30 -4.55
N GLN A 5 1.22 -16.13 -5.15
CA GLN A 5 1.43 -15.99 -6.60
C GLN A 5 2.81 -16.51 -7.02
N GLU A 6 3.84 -16.35 -6.20
CA GLU A 6 5.15 -16.97 -6.44
C GLU A 6 5.06 -18.49 -6.40
N LEU A 7 4.35 -19.03 -5.43
CA LEU A 7 4.06 -20.46 -5.34
C LEU A 7 3.23 -20.93 -6.55
N TYR A 8 2.26 -20.14 -6.99
CA TYR A 8 1.46 -20.44 -8.18
C TYR A 8 2.31 -20.47 -9.45
N VAL A 9 3.23 -19.51 -9.64
CA VAL A 9 4.20 -19.54 -10.75
C VAL A 9 5.08 -20.78 -10.68
N LYS A 10 5.55 -21.16 -9.50
CA LYS A 10 6.35 -22.37 -9.30
C LYS A 10 5.58 -23.63 -9.64
N TRP A 11 4.32 -23.72 -9.21
CA TRP A 11 3.41 -24.82 -9.54
C TRP A 11 3.14 -24.91 -11.04
N GLN A 12 2.83 -23.78 -11.70
CA GLN A 12 2.66 -23.74 -13.15
C GLN A 12 3.95 -24.19 -13.88
N ARG A 13 5.13 -23.84 -13.36
CA ARG A 13 6.38 -24.33 -13.94
C ARG A 13 6.54 -25.84 -13.77
N SER A 14 6.18 -26.41 -12.61
CA SER A 14 6.35 -27.85 -12.34
C SER A 14 5.48 -28.72 -13.23
N LEU A 15 4.33 -28.23 -13.71
CA LEU A 15 3.49 -28.94 -14.69
C LEU A 15 4.16 -29.14 -16.07
N ASN A 16 5.33 -28.54 -16.32
CA ASN A 16 6.13 -28.84 -17.52
C ASN A 16 7.06 -30.05 -17.34
N THR A 17 7.24 -30.52 -16.10
CA THR A 17 8.05 -31.69 -15.79
C THR A 17 7.14 -32.92 -15.82
N PRO A 18 7.45 -33.95 -16.61
CA PRO A 18 6.65 -35.16 -16.66
C PRO A 18 6.70 -35.89 -15.31
N ASP A 19 5.56 -36.40 -14.87
CA ASP A 19 5.43 -37.27 -13.72
C ASP A 19 5.61 -38.75 -14.13
N ILE A 20 6.07 -39.55 -13.17
CA ILE A 20 6.23 -40.99 -13.35
C ILE A 20 5.01 -41.68 -12.76
N THR A 21 4.39 -42.55 -13.55
CA THR A 21 3.25 -43.36 -13.10
C THR A 21 3.68 -44.80 -12.93
N LEU A 22 3.42 -45.36 -11.75
CA LEU A 22 3.60 -46.78 -11.42
C LEU A 22 2.23 -47.41 -11.21
N GLY A 23 2.01 -48.57 -11.83
CA GLY A 23 0.76 -49.32 -11.75
C GLY A 23 0.99 -50.79 -11.46
N GLY A 24 0.02 -51.41 -10.80
CA GLY A 24 -0.04 -52.86 -10.63
C GLY A 24 -1.43 -53.36 -11.01
N SER A 25 -1.52 -54.50 -11.67
CA SER A 25 -2.80 -55.13 -11.99
C SER A 25 -2.75 -56.64 -11.74
N TYR A 26 -3.91 -57.24 -11.55
CA TYR A 26 -4.07 -58.68 -11.39
C TYR A 26 -5.12 -59.20 -12.37
N ASP A 27 -4.73 -60.16 -13.20
CA ASP A 27 -5.56 -60.76 -14.23
C ASP A 27 -5.78 -62.25 -13.95
N GLN A 28 -7.04 -62.63 -13.65
CA GLN A 28 -7.37 -64.01 -13.31
C GLN A 28 -7.33 -64.95 -14.52
N ALA A 29 -7.82 -64.49 -15.68
CA ALA A 29 -7.89 -65.28 -16.91
C ALA A 29 -7.74 -64.46 -18.20
N GLY A 30 -7.39 -63.17 -18.11
CA GLY A 30 -7.26 -62.27 -19.27
C GLY A 30 -5.83 -62.06 -19.78
N GLY A 31 -4.82 -62.56 -19.05
CA GLY A 31 -3.40 -62.41 -19.38
C GLY A 31 -2.81 -63.60 -20.15
N ALA A 32 -1.50 -63.55 -20.39
CA ALA A 32 -0.75 -64.66 -20.98
C ALA A 32 -0.75 -65.92 -20.07
N PHE A 33 -0.96 -65.72 -18.76
CA PHE A 33 -1.03 -66.77 -17.75
C PHE A 33 -2.27 -66.63 -16.87
N LYS A 34 -2.73 -67.73 -16.27
CA LYS A 34 -3.80 -67.74 -15.26
C LYS A 34 -3.28 -67.11 -13.96
N ASN A 35 -4.09 -66.25 -13.32
CA ASN A 35 -3.72 -65.55 -12.07
C ASN A 35 -2.42 -64.72 -12.18
N GLN A 36 -2.30 -63.92 -13.23
CA GLN A 36 -1.12 -63.11 -13.52
C GLN A 36 -1.11 -61.81 -12.72
N VAL A 37 0.04 -61.43 -12.16
CA VAL A 37 0.29 -60.10 -11.58
C VAL A 37 1.15 -59.31 -12.55
N ASN A 38 0.75 -58.08 -12.85
CA ASN A 38 1.48 -57.17 -13.73
C ASN A 38 1.97 -55.95 -12.96
N LEU A 39 3.15 -55.47 -13.33
CA LEU A 39 3.67 -54.17 -12.92
C LEU A 39 3.88 -53.34 -14.18
N THR A 40 3.40 -52.09 -14.15
CA THR A 40 3.52 -51.14 -15.24
C THR A 40 4.21 -49.87 -14.77
N PHE A 41 5.02 -49.30 -15.66
CA PHE A 41 5.65 -48.00 -15.48
C PHE A 41 5.37 -47.17 -16.73
N ALA A 42 4.93 -45.93 -16.55
CA ALA A 42 4.71 -44.99 -17.64
C ALA A 42 5.41 -43.66 -17.34
N LEU A 43 6.11 -43.13 -18.34
CA LEU A 43 6.72 -41.81 -18.31
C LEU A 43 6.28 -41.07 -19.58
N PRO A 44 5.47 -40.00 -19.47
CA PRO A 44 5.08 -39.21 -20.63
C PRO A 44 6.30 -38.44 -21.16
N LEU A 45 6.54 -38.51 -22.46
CA LEU A 45 7.59 -37.74 -23.14
C LEU A 45 6.97 -36.44 -23.69
N PRO A 46 7.26 -35.26 -23.10
CA PRO A 46 6.72 -34.01 -23.60
C PRO A 46 7.42 -33.61 -24.90
N LEU A 47 6.74 -33.82 -26.03
CA LEU A 47 7.26 -33.45 -27.37
C LEU A 47 7.28 -31.92 -27.61
N TRP A 48 6.52 -31.17 -26.82
CA TRP A 48 6.43 -29.71 -26.87
C TRP A 48 6.16 -29.14 -25.47
N ARG A 49 6.54 -27.88 -25.23
CA ARG A 49 6.35 -27.23 -23.92
C ARG A 49 4.89 -26.83 -23.73
N GLN A 50 4.07 -27.75 -23.23
CA GLN A 50 2.61 -27.62 -23.17
C GLN A 50 2.13 -26.50 -22.23
N ASN A 51 2.84 -26.20 -21.13
CA ASN A 51 2.35 -25.25 -20.12
C ASN A 51 2.94 -23.82 -20.22
N LYS A 52 3.60 -23.46 -21.34
CA LYS A 52 4.23 -22.13 -21.52
C LYS A 52 3.27 -20.96 -21.32
N GLY A 53 2.05 -21.05 -21.85
CA GLY A 53 1.05 -19.98 -21.80
C GLY A 53 0.62 -19.69 -20.37
N ASN A 54 0.27 -20.72 -19.62
CA ASN A 54 -0.15 -20.58 -18.22
C ASN A 54 0.97 -20.05 -17.33
N VAL A 55 2.23 -20.47 -17.58
CA VAL A 55 3.40 -19.90 -16.88
C VAL A 55 3.56 -18.41 -17.20
N ALA A 56 3.33 -17.98 -18.45
CA ALA A 56 3.40 -16.57 -18.83
C ALA A 56 2.30 -15.75 -18.14
N VAL A 57 1.06 -16.26 -18.11
CA VAL A 57 -0.07 -15.61 -17.41
C VAL A 57 0.21 -15.49 -15.92
N ALA A 58 0.66 -16.57 -15.27
CA ALA A 58 0.99 -16.57 -13.84
C ALA A 58 2.10 -15.55 -13.51
N LYS A 59 3.12 -15.44 -14.36
CA LYS A 59 4.17 -14.41 -14.22
C LYS A 59 3.61 -13.01 -14.36
N ALA A 60 2.76 -12.76 -15.35
CA ALA A 60 2.16 -11.45 -15.55
C ALA A 60 1.31 -11.02 -14.34
N GLN A 61 0.57 -11.95 -13.74
CA GLN A 61 -0.20 -11.70 -12.51
C GLN A 61 0.69 -11.39 -11.30
N LEU A 62 1.82 -12.10 -11.15
CA LEU A 62 2.80 -11.81 -10.11
C LEU A 62 3.41 -10.41 -10.28
N GLU A 63 3.83 -10.07 -11.49
CA GLU A 63 4.39 -8.75 -11.79
C GLU A 63 3.36 -7.64 -11.60
N GLN A 64 2.11 -7.84 -12.01
CA GLN A 64 1.02 -6.90 -11.72
C GLN A 64 0.87 -6.64 -10.22
N SER A 65 0.99 -7.68 -9.39
CA SER A 65 0.85 -7.54 -7.94
C SER A 65 2.04 -6.85 -7.30
N LYS A 66 3.26 -7.07 -7.80
CA LYS A 66 4.44 -6.31 -7.40
C LYS A 66 4.30 -4.82 -7.74
N THR A 67 3.85 -4.52 -8.95
CA THR A 67 3.58 -3.14 -9.39
C THR A 67 2.51 -2.47 -8.54
N ASN A 68 1.41 -3.18 -8.22
CA ASN A 68 0.38 -2.67 -7.33
C ASN A 68 0.91 -2.38 -5.92
N LEU A 69 1.77 -3.24 -5.38
CA LEU A 69 2.41 -3.01 -4.09
C LEU A 69 3.30 -1.76 -4.12
N ALA A 70 4.12 -1.60 -5.16
CA ALA A 70 4.96 -0.42 -5.34
C ALA A 70 4.12 0.86 -5.44
N TYR A 71 3.03 0.82 -6.21
CA TYR A 71 2.09 1.93 -6.33
C TYR A 71 1.46 2.29 -4.97
N LYS A 72 1.00 1.29 -4.19
CA LYS A 72 0.43 1.53 -2.86
C LYS A 72 1.44 2.11 -1.88
N LYS A 73 2.71 1.71 -1.98
CA LYS A 73 3.78 2.31 -1.18
C LYS A 73 3.98 3.79 -1.55
N GLN A 74 4.04 4.10 -2.84
CA GLN A 74 4.20 5.48 -3.30
C GLN A 74 2.99 6.36 -2.94
N GLU A 75 1.77 5.81 -3.01
CA GLU A 75 0.54 6.48 -2.56
C GLU A 75 0.60 6.83 -1.06
N LEU A 76 1.11 5.90 -0.24
CA LEU A 76 1.30 6.13 1.19
C LEU A 76 2.36 7.19 1.48
N GLU A 77 3.52 7.13 0.80
CA GLU A 77 4.60 8.12 0.93
C GLU A 77 4.09 9.53 0.59
N ASN A 78 3.42 9.69 -0.55
CA ASN A 78 2.81 10.97 -0.94
C ASN A 78 1.77 11.46 0.10
N SER A 79 0.94 10.57 0.64
CA SER A 79 -0.06 10.95 1.63
C SER A 79 0.57 11.44 2.93
N LEU A 80 1.67 10.81 3.35
CA LEU A 80 2.45 11.23 4.52
C LEU A 80 3.07 12.62 4.30
N ASP A 81 3.68 12.83 3.13
CA ASP A 81 4.30 14.11 2.77
C ASP A 81 3.28 15.25 2.77
N VAL A 82 2.11 15.02 2.15
CA VAL A 82 1.00 15.98 2.15
C VAL A 82 0.51 16.26 3.58
N ALA A 83 0.31 15.22 4.39
CA ALA A 83 -0.13 15.40 5.78
C ALA A 83 0.89 16.19 6.61
N TYR A 84 2.19 15.95 6.40
CA TYR A 84 3.27 16.67 7.07
C TYR A 84 3.31 18.15 6.65
N LEU A 85 3.18 18.44 5.36
CA LEU A 85 3.11 19.82 4.85
C LEU A 85 1.91 20.58 5.43
N ILE A 86 0.73 19.94 5.48
CA ILE A 86 -0.47 20.50 6.10
C ILE A 86 -0.22 20.79 7.58
N TRP A 87 0.34 19.83 8.31
CA TRP A 87 0.65 20.01 9.74
C TRP A 87 1.62 21.19 9.97
N GLN A 88 2.68 21.28 9.17
CA GLN A 88 3.65 22.37 9.24
C GLN A 88 2.99 23.73 8.95
N GLN A 89 2.15 23.80 7.90
CA GLN A 89 1.43 25.01 7.56
C GLN A 89 0.47 25.45 8.68
N GLN A 90 -0.28 24.51 9.25
CA GLN A 90 -1.19 24.77 10.36
C GLN A 90 -0.44 25.27 11.61
N MET A 91 0.71 24.68 11.92
CA MET A 91 1.54 25.12 13.04
C MET A 91 2.09 26.54 12.83
N GLN A 92 2.47 26.89 11.60
CA GLN A 92 2.91 28.24 11.27
C GLN A 92 1.76 29.25 11.39
N GLN A 93 0.57 28.93 10.87
CA GLN A 93 -0.62 29.78 11.00
C GLN A 93 -1.01 29.99 12.46
N TYR A 94 -1.00 28.93 13.27
CA TYR A 94 -1.30 29.01 14.70
C TYR A 94 -0.35 29.95 15.45
N LYS A 95 0.97 29.87 15.16
CA LYS A 95 1.96 30.79 15.72
C LYS A 95 1.76 32.24 15.26
N GLY A 96 1.43 32.46 13.99
CA GLY A 96 1.13 33.80 13.46
C GLY A 96 -0.08 34.42 14.15
N ILE A 97 -1.20 33.69 14.25
CA ILE A 97 -2.42 34.16 14.92
C ILE A 97 -2.12 34.53 16.38
N THR A 98 -1.41 33.67 17.12
CA THR A 98 -1.15 33.93 18.55
C THR A 98 -0.20 35.10 18.81
N SER A 99 0.78 35.33 17.93
CA SER A 99 1.73 36.43 18.05
C SER A 99 1.12 37.77 17.63
N ASP A 100 0.55 37.83 16.42
CA ASP A 100 0.09 39.07 15.82
C ASP A 100 -1.17 39.57 16.54
N MET A 101 -2.09 38.66 16.88
CA MET A 101 -3.33 39.02 17.56
C MET A 101 -3.07 39.53 18.99
N LYS A 102 -2.00 39.07 19.67
CA LYS A 102 -1.59 39.61 20.97
C LYS A 102 -1.08 41.05 20.85
N GLN A 103 -0.19 41.30 19.89
CA GLN A 103 0.38 42.64 19.68
C GLN A 103 -0.69 43.65 19.27
N ASP A 104 -1.63 43.25 18.41
CA ASP A 104 -2.71 44.14 17.99
C ASP A 104 -3.69 44.43 19.14
N LEU A 105 -3.97 43.45 19.99
CA LEU A 105 -4.80 43.65 21.18
C LEU A 105 -4.16 44.62 22.19
N GLU A 106 -2.85 44.49 22.43
CA GLU A 106 -2.09 45.41 23.29
C GLU A 106 -2.13 46.84 22.74
N LYS A 107 -1.90 47.03 21.44
CA LYS A 107 -1.96 48.36 20.80
C LYS A 107 -3.35 48.99 20.88
N VAL A 108 -4.41 48.20 20.65
CA VAL A 108 -5.79 48.69 20.78
C VAL A 108 -6.08 49.09 22.23
N TYR A 109 -5.66 48.28 23.20
CA TYR A 109 -5.83 48.56 24.62
C TYR A 109 -5.09 49.84 25.05
N GLU A 110 -3.83 50.00 24.65
CA GLU A 110 -3.04 51.21 24.90
C GLU A 110 -3.67 52.45 24.23
N GLY A 111 -4.16 52.33 22.99
CA GLY A 111 -4.83 53.40 22.28
C GLY A 111 -6.11 53.87 22.97
N ILE A 112 -6.92 52.93 23.47
CA ILE A 112 -8.12 53.23 24.27
C ILE A 112 -7.74 53.95 25.56
N LEU A 113 -6.77 53.44 26.32
CA LEU A 113 -6.31 54.06 27.57
C LEU A 113 -5.76 55.48 27.36
N SER A 114 -4.92 55.67 26.34
CA SER A 114 -4.39 56.98 25.96
C SER A 114 -5.50 57.98 25.62
N ASN A 115 -6.50 57.55 24.85
CA ASN A 115 -7.62 58.42 24.47
C ASN A 115 -8.49 58.79 25.68
N PHE A 116 -8.78 57.83 26.57
CA PHE A 116 -9.48 58.12 27.83
C PHE A 116 -8.71 59.12 28.70
N GLN A 117 -7.39 58.96 28.85
CA GLN A 117 -6.56 59.92 29.60
C GLN A 117 -6.60 61.32 28.98
N LYS A 118 -6.52 61.40 27.63
CA LYS A 118 -6.64 62.68 26.91
C LYS A 118 -8.00 63.34 27.10
N GLU A 119 -9.09 62.58 27.03
CA GLU A 119 -10.44 63.10 27.30
C GLU A 119 -10.58 63.63 28.73
N ILE A 120 -10.06 62.91 29.72
CA ILE A 120 -10.06 63.35 31.13
C ILE A 120 -9.24 64.63 31.30
N LEU A 121 -8.05 64.71 30.71
CA LEU A 121 -7.23 65.93 30.76
C LEU A 121 -7.90 67.11 30.05
N THR A 122 -8.56 66.85 28.91
CA THR A 122 -9.32 67.86 28.17
C THR A 122 -10.48 68.39 29.02
N PHE A 123 -11.23 67.50 29.67
CA PHE A 123 -12.33 67.86 30.57
C PHE A 123 -11.85 68.63 31.80
N LEU A 124 -10.73 68.23 32.41
CA LEU A 124 -10.14 68.92 33.55
C LEU A 124 -9.69 70.33 33.16
N ASN A 125 -9.04 70.48 32.00
CA ASN A 125 -8.59 71.77 31.50
C ASN A 125 -9.78 72.70 31.21
N LEU A 126 -10.88 72.19 30.64
CA LEU A 126 -12.10 72.98 30.42
C LEU A 126 -12.76 73.49 31.72
N ARG A 127 -12.54 72.82 32.85
CA ARG A 127 -13.03 73.24 34.17
C ARG A 127 -12.12 74.23 34.90
N THR A 128 -10.90 74.44 34.41
CA THR A 128 -9.86 75.24 35.08
C THR A 128 -9.65 76.62 34.42
N PHE A 129 -10.55 77.00 33.50
CA PHE A 129 -10.71 78.37 32.97
C PHE A 129 -12.05 78.95 33.43
#